data_AF-A0AAP0MY84-F1
#
_entry.id   AF-A0AAP0MY84-F1
#
_cell.length_a   1.000
_cell.length_b   1.000
_cell.length_c   1.000
_cell.angle_alpha   90.00
_cell.angle_beta   90.00
_cell.angle_gamma   90.00
#
_symmetry.space_group_name_H-M   'P 1'
#
loop_
_entity.id
_entity.type
_entity.pdbx_description
1 polymer ?
#
loop_
_entity_poly.entity_id
_entity_poly.type
_entity_poly.pdbx_seq_one_letter_code
_entity_poly.pdbx_strand_id
1 'polypeptide(L)'
;MKDLTWLAFVPQLQQLVISYCRGTEEIISGEKFSEVSEIMGEPNFFAQLESLSIFGLEELKSICWSPLTPPKLKQIAVLQCPQLQKLPLKSSNVKERQIVIEGEKECWEELEWEDEATKNAFSTCFVPI
;
A
#
# COMPACT_ATOMS: atom_id res chain seq x y z
N MET A 1 -10.06 -0.02 14.94
CA MET A 1 -9.05 1.06 14.85
C MET A 1 -9.12 1.56 13.42
N LYS A 2 -9.34 2.88 13.20
CA LYS A 2 -9.71 3.37 11.87
C LYS A 2 -8.53 3.47 10.89
N ASP A 3 -7.34 3.77 11.40
CA ASP A 3 -6.11 3.91 10.62
C ASP A 3 -4.86 3.55 11.44
N LEU A 4 -3.72 3.43 10.76
CA LEU A 4 -2.40 3.16 11.32
C LEU A 4 -1.44 4.35 11.09
N THR A 5 -1.91 5.59 11.22
CA THR A 5 -1.06 6.78 10.98
C THR A 5 0.18 6.84 11.89
N TRP A 6 0.18 6.15 13.03
CA TRP A 6 1.38 6.03 13.87
C TRP A 6 2.60 5.44 13.14
N LEU A 7 2.40 4.80 11.98
CA LEU A 7 3.46 4.37 11.08
C LEU A 7 4.39 5.53 10.64
N ALA A 8 3.93 6.78 10.70
CA ALA A 8 4.76 7.97 10.50
C ALA A 8 5.97 8.03 11.44
N PHE A 9 5.84 7.50 12.67
CA PHE A 9 6.85 7.56 13.71
C PHE A 9 7.85 6.39 13.69
N VAL A 10 7.70 5.47 12.73
CA VAL A 10 8.60 4.32 12.54
C VAL A 10 9.22 4.32 11.15
N PRO A 11 10.00 5.36 10.78
CA PRO A 11 10.55 5.50 9.43
C PRO A 11 11.54 4.38 9.06
N GLN A 12 12.03 3.62 10.03
CA GLN A 12 12.94 2.48 9.84
C GLN A 12 12.21 1.14 9.66
N LEU A 13 10.88 1.12 9.67
CA LEU A 13 10.10 -0.10 9.53
C LEU A 13 10.35 -0.76 8.16
N GLN A 14 10.83 -2.01 8.18
CA GLN A 14 11.13 -2.79 6.97
C GLN A 14 10.03 -3.80 6.64
N GLN A 15 9.31 -4.30 7.64
CA GLN A 15 8.27 -5.30 7.46
C GLN A 15 7.03 -4.87 8.23
N LEU A 16 5.89 -4.89 7.56
CA LEU A 16 4.60 -4.56 8.15
C LEU A 16 3.62 -5.69 7.85
N VAL A 17 3.10 -6.32 8.89
CA VAL A 17 2.06 -7.34 8.81
C VAL A 17 0.83 -6.84 9.57
N ILE A 18 -0.32 -6.83 8.91
CA ILE A 18 -1.59 -6.38 9.48
C ILE A 18 -2.61 -7.49 9.22
N SER A 19 -3.27 -7.96 10.26
CA SER A 19 -4.21 -9.09 10.12
C SER A 19 -5.45 -8.88 10.97
N TYR A 20 -6.62 -9.15 10.38
CA TYR A 20 -7.92 -9.19 11.07
C TYR A 20 -8.28 -7.92 11.85
N CYS A 21 -7.82 -6.76 11.37
CA CYS A 21 -8.14 -5.46 11.96
C CYS A 21 -9.53 -4.99 11.52
N ARG A 22 -10.54 -5.22 12.36
CA ARG A 22 -11.92 -4.76 12.11
C ARG A 22 -12.04 -3.24 12.15
N GLY A 23 -12.85 -2.69 11.24
CA GLY A 23 -13.08 -1.25 11.13
C GLY A 23 -11.91 -0.45 10.56
N THR A 24 -10.90 -1.10 9.98
CA THR A 24 -9.80 -0.43 9.29
C THR A 24 -10.17 -0.24 7.84
N GLU A 25 -10.54 0.99 7.49
CA GLU A 25 -10.85 1.37 6.11
C GLU A 25 -9.61 1.81 5.34
N GLU A 26 -8.60 2.32 6.06
CA GLU A 26 -7.38 2.89 5.51
C GLU A 26 -6.16 2.52 6.36
N ILE A 27 -5.02 2.18 5.74
CA ILE A 27 -3.77 1.99 6.51
C ILE A 27 -3.15 3.34 6.86
N ILE A 28 -3.01 4.23 5.88
CA ILE A 28 -2.62 5.62 6.08
C ILE A 28 -3.74 6.52 5.56
N SER A 29 -4.36 7.26 6.47
CA SER A 29 -5.40 8.21 6.10
C SER A 29 -4.84 9.40 5.32
N GLY A 30 -5.55 9.82 4.27
CA GLY A 30 -5.15 10.97 3.44
C GLY A 30 -5.14 12.29 4.19
N GLU A 31 -6.15 12.54 5.04
CA GLU A 31 -6.24 13.75 5.88
C GLU A 31 -5.04 13.83 6.83
N LYS A 32 -4.73 12.70 7.47
CA LYS A 32 -3.59 12.60 8.39
C LYS A 32 -2.25 12.63 7.67
N PHE A 33 -2.19 12.17 6.41
CA PHE A 33 -0.99 12.31 5.59
C PHE A 33 -0.65 13.78 5.38
N SER A 34 -1.63 14.63 5.04
CA SER A 34 -1.41 16.08 4.92
C SER A 34 -0.99 16.74 6.24
N GLU A 35 -1.67 16.43 7.35
CA GLU A 35 -1.34 16.99 8.66
C GLU A 35 0.10 16.62 9.10
N VAL A 36 0.48 15.34 8.94
CA VAL A 36 1.84 14.88 9.24
C VAL A 36 2.85 15.54 8.30
N SER A 37 2.48 15.77 7.03
CA SER A 37 3.35 16.44 6.06
C SER A 37 3.64 17.89 6.42
N GLU A 38 2.65 18.61 6.94
CA GLU A 38 2.82 20.00 7.39
C GLU A 38 3.73 20.10 8.62
N ILE A 39 3.67 19.11 9.51
CA ILE A 39 4.45 19.09 10.76
C ILE A 39 5.87 18.59 10.53
N MET A 40 6.05 17.56 9.69
CA MET A 40 7.32 16.83 9.55
C MET A 40 8.04 17.06 8.22
N GLY A 41 7.47 17.86 7.30
CA GLY A 41 7.85 17.86 5.88
C GLY A 41 7.31 16.63 5.17
N GLU A 42 7.67 16.37 3.91
CA GLU A 42 7.19 15.19 3.16
C GLU A 42 7.49 13.90 3.95
N PRO A 43 6.45 13.27 4.54
CA PRO A 43 6.63 12.17 5.44
C PRO A 43 6.97 10.96 4.59
N ASN A 44 8.16 10.44 4.84
CA ASN A 44 8.72 9.28 4.18
C ASN A 44 8.07 7.99 4.73
N PHE A 45 6.74 7.94 4.71
CA PHE A 45 5.96 6.75 5.01
C PHE A 45 6.51 5.61 4.15
N PHE A 46 6.83 4.50 4.80
CA PHE A 46 7.35 3.32 4.14
C PHE A 46 8.72 3.50 3.44
N ALA A 47 9.50 4.55 3.75
CA ALA A 47 10.78 4.77 3.08
C ALA A 47 11.77 3.61 3.25
N GLN A 48 11.70 2.87 4.36
CA GLN A 48 12.50 1.67 4.58
C GLN A 48 11.71 0.37 4.39
N LEU A 49 10.42 0.45 4.04
CA LEU A 49 9.56 -0.74 3.95
C LEU A 49 9.97 -1.59 2.76
N GLU A 50 10.21 -2.86 3.04
CA GLU A 50 10.57 -3.89 2.07
C GLU A 50 9.42 -4.86 1.82
N SER A 51 8.62 -5.15 2.85
CA SER A 51 7.51 -6.11 2.77
C SER A 51 6.26 -5.59 3.48
N LEU A 52 5.12 -5.67 2.79
CA LEU A 52 3.79 -5.39 3.32
C LEU A 52 2.90 -6.61 3.17
N SER A 53 2.32 -7.09 4.26
CA SER A 53 1.34 -8.17 4.25
C SER A 53 0.06 -7.76 4.95
N ILE A 54 -1.06 -7.86 4.25
CA ILE A 54 -2.38 -7.48 4.75
C ILE A 54 -3.32 -8.67 4.58
N PHE A 55 -3.98 -9.05 5.66
CA PHE A 55 -4.82 -10.25 5.67
C PHE A 55 -6.13 -10.08 6.42
N GLY A 56 -7.26 -10.36 5.77
CA GLY A 56 -8.57 -10.42 6.43
C GLY A 56 -9.08 -9.06 6.90
N LEU A 57 -8.79 -7.98 6.16
CA LEU A 57 -9.32 -6.65 6.43
C LEU A 57 -10.50 -6.39 5.50
N GLU A 58 -11.69 -6.80 5.96
CA GLU A 58 -12.93 -6.79 5.14
C GLU A 58 -13.38 -5.39 4.69
N GLU A 59 -13.06 -4.36 5.47
CA GLU A 59 -13.48 -2.97 5.24
C GLU A 59 -12.38 -2.10 4.60
N LEU A 60 -11.19 -2.67 4.35
CA LEU A 60 -10.05 -1.92 3.83
C LEU A 60 -10.30 -1.50 2.38
N LYS A 61 -10.32 -0.19 2.13
CA LYS A 61 -10.52 0.41 0.81
C LYS A 61 -9.21 0.87 0.17
N SER A 62 -8.28 1.35 1.00
CA SER A 62 -7.03 1.92 0.53
C SER A 62 -5.89 1.68 1.51
N ILE A 63 -4.70 1.34 0.99
CA ILE A 63 -3.50 1.32 1.83
C ILE A 63 -2.98 2.75 2.05
N CYS A 64 -3.03 3.60 1.02
CA CYS A 64 -2.71 5.02 1.13
C CYS A 64 -3.44 5.82 0.05
N TRP A 65 -4.02 6.96 0.41
CA TRP A 65 -4.68 7.86 -0.55
C TRP A 65 -3.72 8.67 -1.41
N SER A 66 -2.49 8.87 -0.95
CA SER A 66 -1.43 9.45 -1.75
C SER A 66 -0.59 8.31 -2.34
N PRO A 67 -0.46 8.21 -3.66
CA PRO A 67 0.42 7.23 -4.27
C PRO A 67 1.85 7.44 -3.76
N LEU A 68 2.39 6.44 -3.07
CA LEU A 68 3.78 6.42 -2.65
C LEU A 68 4.61 5.62 -3.66
N THR A 69 5.93 5.81 -3.62
CA THR A 69 6.84 4.86 -4.26
C THR A 69 7.87 4.44 -3.22
N PRO A 70 7.51 3.53 -2.29
CA PRO A 70 8.43 3.14 -1.24
C PRO A 70 9.69 2.54 -1.90
N PRO A 71 10.87 3.17 -1.75
CA PRO A 71 12.02 2.92 -2.61
C PRO A 71 12.62 1.53 -2.41
N LYS A 72 12.33 0.90 -1.27
CA LYS A 72 12.85 -0.41 -0.89
C LYS A 72 11.81 -1.52 -0.98
N LEU A 73 10.58 -1.23 -1.42
CA LEU A 73 9.52 -2.22 -1.47
C LEU A 73 9.91 -3.34 -2.43
N LYS A 74 9.79 -4.58 -1.96
CA LYS A 74 10.06 -5.81 -2.71
C LYS A 74 8.81 -6.68 -2.80
N GLN A 75 7.93 -6.62 -1.79
CA GLN A 75 6.76 -7.48 -1.74
C GLN A 75 5.54 -6.74 -1.17
N ILE A 76 4.39 -6.99 -1.79
CA ILE A 76 3.07 -6.72 -1.24
C ILE A 76 2.29 -8.03 -1.29
N ALA A 77 1.68 -8.43 -0.18
CA ALA A 77 0.72 -9.53 -0.13
C ALA A 77 -0.60 -9.01 0.43
N VAL A 78 -1.68 -9.19 -0.32
CA VAL A 78 -3.04 -8.83 0.09
C VAL A 78 -3.95 -10.03 -0.07
N LEU A 79 -4.53 -10.50 1.02
CA LEU A 79 -5.40 -11.66 1.05
C LEU A 79 -6.65 -11.35 1.89
N GLN A 80 -7.82 -11.83 1.46
CA GLN A 80 -9.08 -11.64 2.18
C GLN A 80 -9.40 -10.15 2.45
N CYS A 81 -9.16 -9.29 1.46
CA CYS A 81 -9.43 -7.85 1.53
C CYS A 81 -10.35 -7.41 0.37
N PRO A 82 -11.63 -7.84 0.37
CA PRO A 82 -12.52 -7.73 -0.79
C PRO A 82 -12.91 -6.31 -1.18
N GLN A 83 -12.72 -5.31 -0.30
CA GLN A 83 -13.06 -3.91 -0.59
C GLN A 83 -11.85 -3.09 -1.06
N LEU A 84 -10.66 -3.71 -1.18
CA LEU A 84 -9.45 -2.98 -1.50
C LEU A 84 -9.47 -2.50 -2.94
N GLN A 85 -9.40 -1.18 -3.12
CA GLN A 85 -9.43 -0.53 -4.42
C GLN A 85 -8.11 0.17 -4.74
N LYS A 86 -7.28 0.52 -3.74
CA LYS A 86 -6.07 1.34 -3.96
C LYS A 86 -4.83 0.82 -3.25
N LEU A 87 -3.76 0.67 -4.03
CA LEU A 87 -2.41 0.37 -3.56
C LEU A 87 -1.56 1.65 -3.50
N PRO A 88 -0.51 1.70 -2.63
CA PRO A 88 0.35 2.86 -2.50
C PRO A 88 1.44 2.82 -3.59
N LEU A 89 1.03 2.79 -4.86
CA LEU A 89 1.91 2.61 -6.02
C LEU A 89 1.72 3.74 -7.03
N LYS A 90 2.85 4.33 -7.45
CA LYS A 90 2.93 5.32 -8.53
C LYS A 90 3.91 4.86 -9.61
N SER A 91 3.64 5.22 -10.87
CA SER A 91 4.55 4.95 -11.99
C SER A 91 5.91 5.63 -11.79
N SER A 92 6.88 4.90 -11.23
CA SER A 92 8.30 5.28 -11.29
C SER A 92 9.18 4.04 -11.26
N ASN A 93 10.16 3.98 -12.19
CA ASN A 93 11.22 2.95 -12.32
C ASN A 93 10.87 1.49 -11.95
N VAL A 94 9.63 1.05 -12.17
CA VAL A 94 9.16 -0.30 -11.78
C VAL A 94 9.97 -1.38 -12.49
N LYS A 95 10.40 -1.14 -13.74
CA LYS A 95 11.24 -2.08 -14.51
C LYS A 95 12.58 -2.42 -13.83
N GLU A 96 13.07 -1.58 -12.94
CA GLU A 96 14.31 -1.83 -12.18
C GLU A 96 14.04 -2.50 -10.83
N ARG A 97 12.78 -2.46 -10.36
CA ARG A 97 12.37 -2.91 -9.03
C ARG A 97 11.62 -4.24 -9.19
N GLN A 98 12.27 -5.33 -8.78
CA GLN A 98 11.70 -6.68 -8.76
C GLN A 98 10.62 -6.81 -7.67
N ILE A 99 9.53 -6.05 -7.81
CA ILE A 99 8.41 -6.06 -6.86
C ILE A 99 7.52 -7.25 -7.20
N VAL A 100 7.17 -8.04 -6.18
CA VAL A 100 6.18 -9.11 -6.25
C VAL A 100 4.91 -8.64 -5.54
N ILE A 101 3.77 -8.74 -6.21
CA ILE A 101 2.47 -8.45 -5.63
C ILE A 101 1.64 -9.71 -5.63
N GLU A 102 1.28 -10.18 -4.46
CA GLU A 102 0.52 -11.40 -4.22
C GLU A 102 -0.89 -11.07 -3.77
N GLY A 103 -1.90 -11.76 -4.32
CA GLY A 103 -3.26 -11.61 -3.83
C GLY A 103 -4.34 -12.27 -4.66
N GLU A 104 -5.58 -12.08 -4.24
CA GLU A 104 -6.78 -12.60 -4.92
C GLU A 104 -6.99 -11.89 -6.26
N LYS A 105 -7.28 -12.66 -7.30
CA LYS A 105 -7.40 -12.14 -8.67
C LYS A 105 -8.55 -11.13 -8.79
N GLU A 106 -9.65 -11.38 -8.11
CA GLU A 106 -10.84 -10.53 -8.10
C GLU A 106 -10.51 -9.15 -7.53
N CYS A 107 -9.80 -9.11 -6.41
CA CYS A 107 -9.34 -7.86 -5.80
C CYS A 107 -8.36 -7.12 -6.73
N TRP A 108 -7.44 -7.84 -7.38
CA TRP A 108 -6.48 -7.24 -8.32
C TRP A 108 -7.15 -6.60 -9.55
N GLU A 109 -8.17 -7.24 -10.10
CA GLU A 109 -8.91 -6.74 -11.28
C GLU A 109 -9.75 -5.50 -10.97
N GLU A 110 -10.18 -5.33 -9.72
CA GLU A 110 -10.97 -4.19 -9.24
C GLU A 110 -10.13 -2.98 -8.78
N LEU A 111 -8.78 -3.08 -8.81
CA LEU A 111 -7.91 -1.98 -8.41
C LEU A 111 -8.09 -0.74 -9.30
N GLU A 112 -8.28 0.41 -8.65
CA GLU A 112 -8.23 1.73 -9.25
C GLU A 112 -6.78 2.21 -9.34
N TRP A 113 -6.29 2.34 -10.57
CA TRP A 113 -4.93 2.80 -10.87
C TRP A 113 -4.90 4.32 -11.09
N GLU A 114 -3.82 4.99 -10.69
CA GLU A 114 -3.65 6.44 -10.92
C GLU A 114 -3.69 6.78 -12.42
N ASP A 115 -3.01 5.97 -13.23
CA ASP A 115 -2.99 6.08 -14.67
C ASP A 115 -2.71 4.72 -15.34
N GLU A 116 -2.96 4.65 -16.64
CA GLU A 116 -2.73 3.45 -17.45
C GLU A 116 -1.24 3.06 -17.48
N ALA A 117 -0.32 4.03 -17.30
CA ALA A 117 1.11 3.75 -17.26
C ALA A 117 1.50 2.97 -15.99
N THR A 118 0.90 3.30 -14.84
CA THR A 118 1.08 2.64 -13.55
C THR A 118 0.51 1.23 -13.61
N LYS A 119 -0.71 1.07 -14.12
CA LYS A 119 -1.31 -0.25 -14.35
C LYS A 119 -0.41 -1.15 -15.20
N ASN A 120 0.08 -0.64 -16.34
CA ASN A 120 0.96 -1.39 -17.21
C ASN A 120 2.30 -1.71 -16.57
N ALA A 121 2.87 -0.79 -15.79
CA ALA A 121 4.14 -0.97 -15.10
C ALA A 121 4.09 -2.09 -14.04
N PHE A 122 2.96 -2.25 -13.34
CA PHE A 122 2.79 -3.27 -12.30
C PHE A 122 2.07 -4.54 -12.78
N SER A 123 1.57 -4.57 -14.02
CA SER A 123 0.87 -5.73 -14.58
C SER A 123 1.67 -7.04 -14.54
N THR A 124 3.01 -6.96 -14.67
CA THR A 124 3.90 -8.13 -14.62
C THR A 124 4.38 -8.48 -13.21
N CYS A 125 4.04 -7.67 -12.20
CA CYS A 125 4.41 -7.89 -10.81
C CYS A 125 3.42 -8.80 -10.08
N PHE A 126 2.22 -8.99 -10.62
CA PHE A 126 1.15 -9.72 -9.95
C PHE A 126 1.31 -11.24 -10.05
N VAL A 127 1.19 -11.89 -8.90
CA VAL A 127 1.18 -13.34 -8.72
C VAL A 127 -0.12 -13.70 -8.00
N PRO A 128 -1.10 -14.30 -8.70
CA PRO A 128 -2.35 -14.70 -8.06
C PRO A 128 -2.10 -15.84 -7.05
N ILE A 129 -2.83 -15.82 -5.94
CA ILE A 129 -2.84 -16.88 -4.92
C ILE A 129 -4.17 -17.64 -4.96
#